data_AF-A0A0D8FV45-F1
#
_entry.id   AF-A0A0D8FV45-F1
#
_cell.length_a   1.000
_cell.length_b   1.000
_cell.length_c   1.000
_cell.angle_alpha   90.00
_cell.angle_beta   90.00
_cell.angle_gamma   90.00
#
_symmetry.space_group_name_H-M   'P 1'
#
loop_
_entity.id
_entity.type
_entity.pdbx_description
1 polymer ?
#
loop_
_entity_poly.entity_id
_entity_poly.type
_entity_poly.pdbx_seq_one_letter_code
_entity_poly.pdbx_strand_id
1 'polypeptide(L)'
;MTSRDEAVTAVETLLTYLGERNDTRFGDEVYSRTPDRWITFLEAATQGMSEPEPSAVRFELERSGLVSIDEVAFYSLCEHHLLPFFGVVSVDYQPVDYVVGLSALVHVIERHARRLQLQERMTRDIAADVAAITGAKDVRVCVVAEHMCMSMRGVGKPGAQVTTRVVLSGSDSGNP
;
A
#
# COMPACT_ATOMS: atom_id res chain seq x y z
N MET A 1 18.63 11.63 -11.14
CA MET A 1 18.21 10.57 -10.21
C MET A 1 19.46 9.93 -9.65
N THR A 2 19.44 9.56 -8.37
CA THR A 2 20.50 8.77 -7.72
C THR A 2 20.51 7.36 -8.32
N SER A 3 21.69 6.78 -8.49
CA SER A 3 21.88 5.40 -8.96
C SER A 3 21.60 4.37 -7.86
N ARG A 4 21.37 3.11 -8.25
CA ARG A 4 21.20 2.00 -7.30
C ARG A 4 22.45 1.82 -6.43
N ASP A 5 23.63 1.95 -7.01
CA ASP A 5 24.91 1.79 -6.29
C ASP A 5 25.10 2.87 -5.21
N GLU A 6 24.71 4.12 -5.50
CA GLU A 6 24.69 5.20 -4.50
C GLU A 6 23.70 4.89 -3.37
N ALA A 7 22.53 4.32 -3.68
CA ALA A 7 21.54 3.93 -2.65
C ALA A 7 22.06 2.79 -1.77
N VAL A 8 22.70 1.78 -2.34
CA VAL A 8 23.36 0.69 -1.61
C VAL A 8 24.46 1.24 -0.68
N THR A 9 25.30 2.14 -1.18
CA THR A 9 26.36 2.80 -0.41
C THR A 9 25.79 3.61 0.76
N ALA A 10 24.61 4.23 0.59
CA ALA A 10 23.94 4.94 1.68
C ALA A 10 23.52 4.00 2.81
N VAL A 11 23.06 2.78 2.50
CA VAL A 11 22.70 1.77 3.52
C VAL A 11 23.96 1.27 4.24
N GLU A 12 25.06 1.04 3.54
CA GLU A 12 26.36 0.69 4.16
C GLU A 12 26.82 1.77 5.14
N THR A 13 26.66 3.03 4.74
CA THR A 13 26.98 4.19 5.59
C THR A 13 26.10 4.21 6.84
N LEU A 14 24.80 3.93 6.70
CA LEU A 14 23.88 3.82 7.83
C LEU A 14 24.27 2.69 8.79
N LEU A 15 24.58 1.49 8.28
CA LEU A 15 25.01 0.36 9.12
C LEU A 15 26.31 0.70 9.86
N THR A 16 27.26 1.34 9.17
CA THR A 16 28.49 1.84 9.80
C THR A 16 28.19 2.82 10.93
N TYR A 17 27.29 3.78 10.68
CA TYR A 17 26.86 4.76 11.67
C TYR A 17 26.19 4.13 12.89
N LEU A 18 25.43 3.05 12.70
CA LEU A 18 24.79 2.28 13.77
C LEU A 18 25.77 1.42 14.59
N GLY A 19 27.07 1.47 14.27
CA GLY A 19 28.12 0.76 15.01
C GLY A 19 28.33 -0.68 14.55
N GLU A 20 27.66 -1.12 13.48
CA GLU A 20 27.84 -2.48 12.94
C GLU A 20 29.19 -2.67 12.24
N ARG A 21 29.96 -1.58 12.06
CA ARG A 21 31.29 -1.64 11.47
C ARG A 21 32.38 -1.69 12.55
N ASN A 22 32.47 -2.81 13.25
CA ASN A 22 33.74 -3.30 13.80
C ASN A 22 33.63 -4.77 14.22
N ASP A 23 34.53 -5.58 13.65
CA ASP A 23 34.77 -7.01 13.86
C ASP A 23 33.80 -8.02 13.24
N THR A 24 34.39 -9.17 12.89
CA THR A 24 33.89 -10.50 12.42
C THR A 24 32.65 -10.61 11.52
N ARG A 25 31.60 -9.83 11.73
CA ARG A 25 30.28 -9.94 11.09
C ARG A 25 30.23 -9.46 9.64
N PHE A 26 31.05 -8.50 9.23
CA PHE A 26 31.14 -8.11 7.80
C PHE A 26 31.93 -9.11 6.94
N GLY A 27 32.68 -10.03 7.57
CA GLY A 27 33.26 -11.20 6.89
C GLY A 27 32.24 -12.32 6.64
N ASP A 28 31.05 -12.22 7.22
CA ASP A 28 29.91 -13.10 6.94
C ASP A 28 29.27 -12.69 5.60
N GLU A 29 29.35 -13.59 4.60
CA GLU A 29 28.74 -13.41 3.29
C GLU A 29 27.23 -13.08 3.38
N VAL A 30 26.56 -13.51 4.44
CA VAL A 30 25.15 -13.19 4.66
C VAL A 30 24.99 -11.73 5.04
N TYR A 31 25.77 -11.19 5.97
CA TYR A 31 25.58 -9.83 6.47
C TYR A 31 26.07 -8.77 5.47
N SER A 32 27.16 -9.02 4.75
CA SER A 32 27.73 -8.09 3.76
C SER A 32 26.76 -7.76 2.62
N ARG A 33 25.80 -8.65 2.33
CA ARG A 33 24.74 -8.44 1.33
C ARG A 33 23.50 -7.71 1.86
N THR A 34 23.46 -7.30 3.12
CA THR A 34 22.32 -6.58 3.72
C THR A 34 21.95 -5.30 2.98
N PRO A 35 22.92 -4.43 2.59
CA PRO A 35 22.62 -3.23 1.80
C PRO A 35 21.86 -3.52 0.51
N ASP A 36 22.35 -4.49 -0.27
CA ASP A 36 21.72 -4.91 -1.53
C ASP A 36 20.31 -5.47 -1.30
N ARG A 37 20.14 -6.37 -0.33
CA ARG A 37 18.82 -6.92 0.03
C ARG A 37 17.84 -5.85 0.49
N TRP A 38 18.31 -4.85 1.23
CA TRP A 38 17.48 -3.75 1.69
C TRP A 38 16.97 -2.89 0.53
N ILE A 39 17.84 -2.55 -0.42
CA ILE A 39 17.43 -1.81 -1.62
C ILE A 39 16.45 -2.62 -2.46
N THR A 40 16.71 -3.93 -2.67
CA THR A 40 15.77 -4.81 -3.38
C THR A 40 14.41 -4.90 -2.68
N PHE A 41 14.39 -4.93 -1.34
CA PHE A 41 13.14 -4.85 -0.58
C PHE A 41 12.40 -3.53 -0.83
N LEU A 42 13.10 -2.39 -0.75
CA LEU A 42 12.47 -1.08 -0.99
C LEU A 42 11.91 -0.98 -2.40
N GLU A 43 12.65 -1.41 -3.41
CA GLU A 43 12.19 -1.44 -4.81
C GLU A 43 10.88 -2.24 -4.95
N ALA A 44 10.82 -3.44 -4.37
CA ALA A 44 9.62 -4.28 -4.38
C ALA A 44 8.45 -3.66 -3.57
N ALA A 45 8.75 -3.06 -2.41
CA ALA A 45 7.76 -2.41 -1.56
C ALA A 45 7.24 -1.08 -2.13
N THR A 46 7.93 -0.48 -3.11
CA THR A 46 7.55 0.79 -3.75
C THR A 46 7.23 0.67 -5.24
N GLN A 47 7.16 -0.54 -5.81
CA GLN A 47 6.94 -0.74 -7.24
C GLN A 47 5.65 -0.09 -7.77
N GLY A 48 4.64 0.05 -6.90
CA GLY A 48 3.36 0.67 -7.21
C GLY A 48 3.46 2.16 -7.56
N MET A 49 4.59 2.82 -7.26
CA MET A 49 4.88 4.19 -7.70
C MET A 49 5.09 4.30 -9.22
N SER A 50 5.60 3.23 -9.83
CA SER A 50 5.88 3.15 -11.27
C SER A 50 4.86 2.32 -12.06
N GLU A 51 3.96 1.61 -11.36
CA GLU A 51 2.94 0.80 -12.01
C GLU A 51 1.91 1.66 -12.74
N PRO A 52 1.55 1.31 -14.00
CA PRO A 52 0.50 1.99 -14.74
C PRO A 52 -0.85 1.85 -14.05
N GLU A 53 -1.81 2.69 -14.45
CA GLU A 53 -3.20 2.53 -14.00
C GLU A 53 -3.74 1.14 -14.36
N PRO A 54 -4.46 0.47 -13.45
CA PRO A 54 -5.02 -0.85 -13.72
C PRO A 54 -6.12 -0.78 -14.77
N SER A 55 -6.15 -1.78 -15.65
CA SER A 55 -7.25 -1.99 -16.59
C SER A 55 -8.20 -3.08 -16.06
N ALA A 56 -9.48 -2.99 -16.44
CA ALA A 56 -10.48 -3.98 -16.06
C ALA A 56 -11.18 -4.56 -17.28
N VAL A 57 -11.37 -5.89 -17.24
CA VAL A 57 -12.38 -6.55 -18.06
C VAL A 57 -13.74 -6.29 -17.43
N ARG A 58 -14.71 -5.92 -18.28
CA ARG A 58 -16.08 -5.60 -17.89
C ARG A 58 -17.01 -6.74 -18.27
N PHE A 59 -17.93 -7.08 -17.37
CA PHE A 59 -18.96 -8.09 -17.56
C PHE A 59 -20.32 -7.42 -17.44
N GLU A 60 -21.24 -7.72 -18.36
CA GLU A 60 -22.60 -7.16 -18.32
C GLU A 60 -23.32 -7.53 -17.02
N LEU A 61 -24.05 -6.57 -16.46
CA LEU A 61 -24.78 -6.77 -15.21
C LEU A 61 -26.10 -7.49 -15.48
N GLU A 62 -26.20 -8.77 -15.12
CA GLU A 62 -27.45 -9.53 -15.25
C GLU A 62 -28.47 -9.22 -14.14
N ARG A 63 -27.99 -8.85 -12.94
CA ARG A 63 -28.82 -8.58 -11.75
C ARG A 63 -28.23 -7.46 -10.93
N SER A 64 -29.10 -6.58 -10.40
CA SER A 64 -28.69 -5.52 -9.49
C SER A 64 -28.33 -6.06 -8.12
N GLY A 65 -27.22 -5.57 -7.57
CA GLY A 65 -26.74 -5.91 -6.23
C GLY A 65 -25.46 -5.15 -5.90
N LEU A 66 -25.12 -5.08 -4.62
CA LEU A 66 -23.84 -4.56 -4.17
C LEU A 66 -22.73 -5.57 -4.49
N VAL A 67 -21.58 -5.09 -4.95
CA VAL A 67 -20.38 -5.92 -5.11
C VAL A 67 -19.39 -5.54 -4.02
N SER A 68 -18.90 -6.55 -3.31
CA SER A 68 -17.97 -6.41 -2.19
C SER A 68 -16.79 -7.35 -2.35
N ILE A 69 -15.59 -6.86 -2.00
CA ILE A 69 -14.41 -7.67 -1.76
C ILE A 69 -13.85 -7.28 -0.39
N ASP A 70 -13.84 -8.25 0.51
CA ASP A 70 -13.52 -8.02 1.91
C ASP A 70 -12.17 -8.63 2.28
N GLU A 71 -11.55 -8.04 3.29
CA GLU A 71 -10.34 -8.56 3.96
C GLU A 71 -9.15 -8.84 3.02
N VAL A 72 -8.97 -8.03 1.97
CA VAL A 72 -7.80 -8.13 1.08
C VAL A 72 -6.56 -7.71 1.85
N ALA A 73 -5.69 -8.67 2.17
CA ALA A 73 -4.46 -8.41 2.89
C ALA A 73 -3.52 -7.50 2.09
N PHE A 74 -2.85 -6.58 2.77
CA PHE A 74 -1.86 -5.69 2.15
C PHE A 74 -0.68 -5.41 3.08
N TYR A 75 0.43 -4.99 2.48
CA TYR A 75 1.60 -4.44 3.17
C TYR A 75 1.99 -3.13 2.51
N SER A 76 2.38 -2.14 3.32
CA SER A 76 2.81 -0.83 2.83
C SER A 76 3.90 -0.25 3.74
N LEU A 77 4.54 0.83 3.30
CA LEU A 77 5.58 1.53 4.04
C LEU A 77 5.07 2.91 4.48
N CYS A 78 5.14 3.20 5.78
CA CYS A 78 4.81 4.51 6.30
C CYS A 78 5.84 5.53 5.81
N GLU A 79 5.41 6.56 5.09
CA GLU A 79 6.32 7.54 4.47
C GLU A 79 7.17 8.32 5.47
N HIS A 80 6.72 8.43 6.73
CA HIS A 80 7.43 9.16 7.79
C HIS A 80 8.65 8.41 8.36
N HIS A 81 8.63 7.09 8.34
CA HIS A 81 9.61 6.27 9.07
C HIS A 81 10.18 5.12 8.24
N LEU A 82 9.66 4.88 7.04
CA LEU A 82 9.95 3.71 6.21
C LEU A 82 9.73 2.39 6.97
N LEU A 83 8.86 2.40 7.96
CA LEU A 83 8.47 1.22 8.72
C LEU A 83 7.17 0.64 8.14
N PRO A 84 7.02 -0.68 8.10
CA PRO A 84 5.82 -1.30 7.57
C PRO A 84 4.56 -0.94 8.36
N PHE A 85 3.45 -0.81 7.64
CA PHE A 85 2.12 -0.99 8.19
C PHE A 85 1.37 -1.98 7.29
N PHE A 86 0.52 -2.80 7.90
CA PHE A 86 -0.09 -3.94 7.22
C PHE A 86 -1.44 -4.24 7.84
N GLY A 87 -2.30 -4.88 7.07
CA GLY A 87 -3.65 -5.21 7.50
C GLY A 87 -4.51 -5.59 6.33
N VAL A 88 -5.75 -5.12 6.32
CA VAL A 88 -6.73 -5.47 5.30
C VAL A 88 -7.44 -4.27 4.71
N VAL A 89 -7.82 -4.39 3.44
CA VAL A 89 -8.68 -3.47 2.72
C VAL A 89 -9.99 -4.19 2.36
N SER A 90 -11.11 -3.53 2.59
CA SER A 90 -12.43 -3.97 2.11
C SER A 90 -13.01 -2.89 1.21
N VAL A 91 -13.58 -3.29 0.08
CA VAL A 91 -14.12 -2.40 -0.95
C VAL A 91 -15.54 -2.85 -1.31
N ASP A 92 -16.48 -1.92 -1.20
CA ASP A 92 -17.84 -2.07 -1.71
C ASP A 92 -18.07 -1.07 -2.85
N TYR A 93 -18.79 -1.46 -3.89
CA TYR A 93 -19.32 -0.52 -4.87
C TYR A 93 -20.68 -0.95 -5.42
N GLN A 94 -21.48 0.03 -5.85
CA GLN A 94 -22.74 -0.21 -6.54
C GLN A 94 -22.50 -0.21 -8.07
N PRO A 95 -22.51 -1.37 -8.74
CA PRO A 95 -22.42 -1.43 -10.20
C PRO A 95 -23.65 -0.78 -10.86
N VAL A 96 -23.42 -0.24 -12.07
CA VAL A 96 -24.46 0.40 -12.90
C VAL A 96 -24.74 -0.47 -14.13
N ASP A 97 -23.83 -0.47 -15.11
CA ASP A 97 -24.01 -1.19 -16.37
C ASP A 97 -23.20 -2.49 -16.42
N TYR A 98 -22.08 -2.54 -15.69
CA TYR A 98 -21.15 -3.67 -15.69
C TYR A 98 -20.52 -3.90 -14.32
N VAL A 99 -20.02 -5.12 -14.14
CA VAL A 99 -19.15 -5.53 -13.04
C VAL A 99 -17.72 -5.61 -13.58
N VAL A 100 -16.75 -5.13 -12.81
CA VAL A 100 -15.33 -5.31 -13.15
C VAL A 100 -14.81 -6.64 -12.58
N GLY A 101 -13.89 -7.28 -13.29
CA GLY A 101 -13.21 -8.47 -12.77
C GLY A 101 -12.55 -8.21 -11.41
N LEU A 102 -12.75 -9.12 -10.44
CA LEU A 102 -12.25 -8.95 -9.06
C LEU A 102 -10.73 -8.74 -8.99
N SER A 103 -9.97 -9.33 -9.92
CA SER A 103 -8.52 -9.12 -10.01
C SER A 103 -8.16 -7.64 -10.23
N ALA A 104 -8.98 -6.86 -10.94
CA ALA A 104 -8.72 -5.44 -11.15
C ALA A 104 -8.79 -4.64 -9.83
N LEU A 105 -9.72 -4.99 -8.94
CA LEU A 105 -9.84 -4.36 -7.62
C LEU A 105 -8.61 -4.67 -6.75
N VAL A 106 -8.15 -5.91 -6.77
CA VAL A 106 -6.92 -6.32 -6.07
C VAL A 106 -5.70 -5.58 -6.62
N HIS A 107 -5.60 -5.41 -7.94
CA HIS A 107 -4.50 -4.62 -8.53
C HIS A 107 -4.54 -3.15 -8.12
N VAL A 108 -5.72 -2.52 -8.02
CA VAL A 108 -5.83 -1.16 -7.47
C VAL A 108 -5.27 -1.11 -6.04
N ILE A 109 -5.66 -2.05 -5.18
CA ILE A 109 -5.21 -2.11 -3.79
C ILE A 109 -3.68 -2.28 -3.72
N GLU A 110 -3.12 -3.26 -4.43
CA GLU A 110 -1.68 -3.56 -4.43
C GLU A 110 -0.85 -2.40 -4.98
N ARG A 111 -1.31 -1.74 -6.06
CA ARG A 111 -0.65 -0.58 -6.65
C ARG A 111 -0.51 0.57 -5.65
N HIS A 112 -1.51 0.81 -4.82
CA HIS A 112 -1.46 1.84 -3.77
C HIS A 112 -0.70 1.37 -2.54
N ALA A 113 -0.84 0.10 -2.15
CA ALA A 113 -0.14 -0.48 -1.00
C ALA A 113 1.38 -0.48 -1.19
N ARG A 114 1.87 -0.79 -2.40
CA ARG A 114 3.29 -0.84 -2.74
C ARG A 114 3.87 0.55 -3.05
N ARG A 115 3.67 1.49 -2.13
CA ARG A 115 4.19 2.88 -2.18
C ARG A 115 4.61 3.30 -0.77
N LEU A 116 5.28 4.45 -0.68
CA LEU A 116 5.38 5.20 0.56
C LEU A 116 4.03 5.89 0.79
N GLN A 117 3.42 5.66 1.95
CA GLN A 117 2.01 5.98 2.17
C GLN A 117 1.71 6.60 3.53
N LEU A 118 0.57 7.30 3.52
CA LEU A 118 -0.32 7.51 4.66
C LEU A 118 -1.57 6.65 4.46
N GLN A 119 -2.07 6.01 5.51
CA GLN A 119 -3.23 5.12 5.40
C GLN A 119 -4.47 5.87 4.90
N GLU A 120 -4.65 7.12 5.31
CA GLU A 120 -5.75 8.01 4.89
C GLU A 120 -5.68 8.31 3.39
N ARG A 121 -4.47 8.58 2.87
CA ARG A 121 -4.24 8.83 1.44
C ARG A 121 -4.52 7.56 0.65
N MET A 122 -3.91 6.45 1.04
CA MET A 122 -4.13 5.14 0.42
C MET A 122 -5.62 4.78 0.36
N THR A 123 -6.38 4.98 1.43
CA THR A 123 -7.82 4.67 1.47
C THR A 123 -8.63 5.50 0.46
N ARG A 124 -8.35 6.81 0.38
CA ARG A 124 -9.04 7.71 -0.55
C ARG A 124 -8.68 7.42 -2.00
N ASP A 125 -7.40 7.19 -2.27
CA ASP A 125 -6.93 7.00 -3.63
C ASP A 125 -7.42 5.64 -4.19
N ILE A 126 -7.51 4.59 -3.35
CA ILE A 126 -8.20 3.34 -3.72
C ILE A 126 -9.67 3.61 -4.06
N ALA A 127 -10.40 4.37 -3.24
CA ALA A 127 -11.81 4.66 -3.50
C ALA A 127 -12.01 5.40 -4.83
N ALA A 128 -11.14 6.37 -5.12
CA ALA A 128 -11.17 7.14 -6.36
C ALA A 128 -10.89 6.26 -7.59
N ASP A 129 -9.86 5.41 -7.54
CA ASP A 129 -9.53 4.52 -8.65
C ASP A 129 -10.59 3.44 -8.87
N VAL A 130 -11.19 2.92 -7.80
CA VAL A 130 -12.33 2.00 -7.88
C VAL A 130 -13.53 2.68 -8.54
N ALA A 131 -13.87 3.92 -8.15
CA ALA A 131 -14.93 4.68 -8.81
C ALA A 131 -14.64 4.89 -10.30
N ALA A 132 -13.41 5.26 -10.64
CA ALA A 132 -12.99 5.49 -12.02
C ALA A 132 -13.07 4.22 -12.89
N ILE A 133 -12.58 3.08 -12.40
CA ILE A 133 -12.51 1.84 -13.17
C ILE A 133 -13.88 1.17 -13.34
N THR A 134 -14.74 1.28 -12.33
CA THR A 134 -16.10 0.71 -12.31
C THR A 134 -17.16 1.63 -12.91
N GLY A 135 -16.90 2.95 -12.95
CA GLY A 135 -17.91 3.96 -13.23
C GLY A 135 -18.96 4.10 -12.12
N ALA A 136 -18.76 3.47 -10.96
CA ALA A 136 -19.68 3.53 -9.84
C ALA A 136 -19.64 4.91 -9.17
N LYS A 137 -20.83 5.42 -8.82
CA LYS A 137 -20.98 6.66 -8.05
C LYS A 137 -20.86 6.43 -6.55
N ASP A 138 -21.21 5.23 -6.12
CA ASP A 138 -21.21 4.85 -4.71
C ASP A 138 -20.12 3.80 -4.49
N VAL A 139 -19.05 4.21 -3.80
CA VAL A 139 -17.89 3.38 -3.47
C VAL A 139 -17.57 3.57 -1.99
N ARG A 140 -17.32 2.47 -1.28
CA ARG A 140 -16.89 2.47 0.12
C ARG A 140 -15.60 1.69 0.25
N VAL A 141 -14.61 2.28 0.89
CA VAL A 141 -13.33 1.63 1.18
C VAL A 141 -13.05 1.74 2.67
N CYS A 142 -12.75 0.61 3.29
CA CYS A 142 -12.33 0.54 4.68
C CYS A 142 -10.95 -0.12 4.74
N VAL A 143 -9.99 0.55 5.40
CA VAL A 143 -8.67 -0.01 5.66
C VAL A 143 -8.49 -0.13 7.16
N VAL A 144 -8.11 -1.32 7.63
CA VAL A 144 -7.77 -1.59 9.03
C VAL A 144 -6.33 -2.11 9.05
N ALA A 145 -5.44 -1.42 9.75
CA ALA A 145 -4.03 -1.78 9.74
C ALA A 145 -3.33 -1.56 11.10
N GLU A 146 -2.32 -2.37 11.35
CA GLU A 146 -1.33 -2.16 12.41
C GLU A 146 -0.10 -1.44 11.83
N HIS A 147 0.48 -0.52 12.60
CA HIS A 147 1.59 0.33 12.18
C HIS A 147 2.83 0.06 13.02
N MET A 148 3.91 -0.45 12.41
CA MET A 148 5.14 -0.72 13.15
C MET A 148 5.76 0.57 13.72
N CYS A 149 5.53 1.73 13.10
CA CYS A 149 5.97 3.02 13.65
C CYS A 149 5.36 3.36 15.02
N MET A 150 4.22 2.74 15.39
CA MET A 150 3.58 2.83 16.70
C MET A 150 3.81 1.59 17.57
N SER A 151 3.89 0.40 16.95
CA SER A 151 4.01 -0.87 17.68
C SER A 151 5.41 -1.12 18.23
N MET A 152 6.46 -0.95 17.42
CA MET A 152 7.82 -1.37 17.78
C MET A 152 8.69 -0.25 18.37
N ARG A 153 8.20 1.00 18.35
CA ARG A 153 8.93 2.17 18.83
C ARG A 153 7.98 3.25 19.35
N GLY A 154 8.54 4.29 19.95
CA GLY A 154 7.78 5.45 20.40
C GLY A 154 6.75 5.07 21.46
N VAL A 155 5.46 5.24 21.13
CA VAL A 155 4.33 4.96 22.05
C VAL A 155 4.21 3.48 22.44
N GLY A 156 4.76 2.55 21.65
CA GLY A 156 4.88 1.13 21.99
C GLY A 156 3.53 0.45 22.23
N LYS A 157 2.64 0.47 21.23
CA LYS A 157 1.27 -0.09 21.31
C LYS A 157 1.07 -1.23 20.31
N PRO A 158 1.69 -2.41 20.53
CA PRO A 158 1.49 -3.56 19.66
C PRO A 158 0.03 -4.00 19.64
N GLY A 159 -0.45 -4.41 18.46
CA GLY A 159 -1.84 -4.83 18.23
C GLY A 159 -2.86 -3.69 18.16
N ALA A 160 -2.45 -2.42 18.35
CA ALA A 160 -3.34 -1.29 18.13
C ALA A 160 -3.61 -1.12 16.62
N GLN A 161 -4.89 -1.13 16.25
CA GLN A 161 -5.33 -0.98 14.88
C GLN A 161 -5.81 0.43 14.59
N VAL A 162 -5.42 0.96 13.42
CA VAL A 162 -5.92 2.20 12.86
C VAL A 162 -6.92 1.86 11.77
N THR A 163 -8.11 2.47 11.83
CA THR A 163 -9.14 2.30 10.82
C THR A 163 -9.41 3.60 10.09
N THR A 164 -9.33 3.57 8.77
CA THR A 164 -9.69 4.68 7.88
C THR A 164 -10.83 4.24 6.97
N ARG A 165 -11.76 5.15 6.71
CA ARG A 165 -12.93 4.88 5.86
C ARG A 165 -13.13 6.03 4.90
N VAL A 166 -13.41 5.70 3.65
CA VAL A 166 -13.83 6.66 2.63
C VAL A 166 -15.13 6.17 2.03
N VAL A 167 -16.07 7.09 1.89
CA VAL A 167 -17.34 6.89 1.19
C VAL A 167 -17.40 7.94 0.11
N LEU A 168 -17.49 7.49 -1.14
CA LEU A 168 -17.85 8.33 -2.28
C LEU A 168 -19.32 8.09 -2.53
N SER A 169 -20.11 9.16 -2.62
CA SER A 169 -21.53 9.08 -2.95
C SER A 169 -21.87 9.93 -4.16
N GLY A 170 -22.82 9.48 -4.98
CA GLY A 170 -23.27 10.23 -6.16
C GLY A 170 -23.84 11.63 -5.84
N SER A 171 -24.24 11.87 -4.59
CA SER A 171 -24.70 13.17 -4.07
C SER A 171 -23.58 14.16 -3.74
N ASP A 172 -22.33 13.71 -3.59
CA ASP A 172 -21.19 14.57 -3.22
C ASP A 172 -20.54 15.28 -4.42
N SER A 173 -21.24 15.35 -5.56
CA SER A 173 -20.87 16.22 -6.69
C SER A 173 -21.19 17.70 -6.46
N GLY A 174 -21.70 18.06 -5.28
CA GLY A 174 -21.75 19.43 -4.77
C GLY A 174 -20.49 19.76 -3.98
N ASN A 175 -19.62 20.57 -4.60
CA ASN A 175 -18.46 21.28 -4.06
C ASN A 175 -18.51 21.57 -2.53
N PRO A 176 -17.38 21.51 -1.79
CA PRO A 176 -17.32 22.05 -0.42
C PRO A 176 -17.75 23.52 -0.35
#